data_AF-A0A7V6VLH0-F1
#
_entry.id   AF-A0A7V6VLH0-F1
#
_cell.length_a   1.000
_cell.length_b   1.000
_cell.length_c   1.000
_cell.angle_alpha   90.00
_cell.angle_beta   90.00
_cell.angle_gamma   90.00
#
_symmetry.space_group_name_H-M   'P 1'
#
loop_
_entity.id
_entity.type
_entity.pdbx_description
1 polymer ?
#
loop_
_entity_poly.entity_id
_entity_poly.type
_entity_poly.pdbx_seq_one_letter_code
_entity_poly.pdbx_strand_id
1 'polypeptide(L)'
;WDAPALTVDGALEAGLAVTESTEWRRADLTGEYVGEAWVRNRPVDSRPVYHQVGVLLVERDAGPVAVAVNRGWVYVDDPMPPLPAGRVGEEVRLRIDEPPSTRTAPQGQAYNYNAGDIVAGAGLADALAGVPVLQGVAQVEEPAAGLGAPVLPERSLGNHLSYAFQWWFFAAAIPVGLVILARREAMDEFAMAVAGVGAPRRRSAPTDEELEDRLVEEQLR
;
A
#
# COMPACT_ATOMS: atom_id res chain seq x y z
N TRP A 1 -4.52 -10.11 -6.39
CA TRP A 1 -3.16 -10.10 -6.97
C TRP A 1 -3.00 -11.07 -8.13
N ASP A 2 -3.56 -12.28 -8.04
CA ASP A 2 -3.54 -13.30 -9.11
C ASP A 2 -4.82 -13.35 -9.97
N ALA A 3 -5.58 -12.25 -10.00
CA ALA A 3 -6.71 -12.16 -10.92
C ALA A 3 -6.18 -12.14 -12.37
N PRO A 4 -6.92 -12.71 -13.33
CA PRO A 4 -6.56 -12.61 -14.75
C PRO A 4 -6.32 -11.16 -15.16
N ALA A 5 -5.37 -10.97 -16.07
CA ALA A 5 -5.12 -9.67 -16.69
C ALA A 5 -6.39 -9.16 -17.36
N LEU A 6 -6.64 -7.87 -17.18
CA LEU A 6 -7.70 -7.18 -17.90
C LEU A 6 -7.25 -7.00 -19.35
N THR A 7 -8.17 -7.18 -20.29
CA THR A 7 -7.95 -6.71 -21.66
C THR A 7 -7.80 -5.19 -21.64
N VAL A 8 -7.17 -4.62 -22.67
CA VAL A 8 -7.09 -3.16 -22.84
C VAL A 8 -8.47 -2.52 -22.68
N ASP A 9 -9.50 -3.09 -23.29
CA ASP A 9 -10.85 -2.58 -23.15
C ASP A 9 -11.42 -2.77 -21.75
N GLY A 10 -11.25 -3.93 -21.12
CA GLY A 10 -11.72 -4.16 -19.74
C GLY A 10 -10.99 -3.31 -18.69
N ALA A 11 -9.73 -2.96 -18.92
CA ALA A 11 -8.97 -2.03 -18.10
C ALA A 11 -9.49 -0.59 -18.21
N LEU A 12 -10.07 -0.25 -19.35
CA LEU A 12 -10.51 1.10 -19.72
C LEU A 12 -12.05 1.24 -19.78
N GLU A 13 -12.79 0.16 -19.54
CA GLU A 13 -14.26 0.09 -19.49
C GLU A 13 -14.84 0.88 -18.31
N ALA A 14 -14.03 1.12 -17.27
CA ALA A 14 -14.38 1.98 -16.13
C ALA A 14 -14.33 3.49 -16.47
N GLY A 15 -14.04 3.84 -17.73
CA GLY A 15 -13.69 5.18 -18.17
C GLY A 15 -12.17 5.31 -18.33
N LEU A 16 -11.72 6.45 -18.86
CA LEU A 16 -10.30 6.77 -19.01
C LEU A 16 -9.65 7.14 -17.68
N ALA A 17 -9.93 6.38 -16.62
CA ALA A 17 -9.37 6.59 -15.29
C ALA A 17 -9.19 5.26 -14.57
N VAL A 18 -8.02 5.09 -13.96
CA VAL A 18 -7.79 4.02 -12.99
C VAL A 18 -8.55 4.40 -11.71
N THR A 19 -9.34 3.46 -11.22
CA THR A 19 -10.17 3.58 -10.02
C THR A 19 -9.64 2.67 -8.91
N GLU A 20 -10.13 2.82 -7.69
CA GLU A 20 -9.78 1.92 -6.57
C GLU A 20 -10.07 0.44 -6.87
N SER A 21 -11.09 0.14 -7.68
CA SER A 21 -11.42 -1.23 -8.08
C SER A 21 -10.47 -1.82 -9.13
N THR A 22 -9.78 -0.97 -9.87
CA THR A 22 -8.84 -1.35 -10.94
C THR A 22 -7.38 -1.13 -10.55
N GLU A 23 -7.11 -0.42 -9.47
CA GLU A 23 -5.76 -0.25 -8.93
C GLU A 23 -5.11 -1.61 -8.63
N TRP A 24 -3.84 -1.74 -9.02
CA TRP A 24 -2.99 -2.93 -8.92
C TRP A 24 -3.47 -4.15 -9.73
N ARG A 25 -4.55 -4.02 -10.52
CA ARG A 25 -4.96 -5.05 -11.49
C ARG A 25 -3.93 -5.14 -12.61
N ARG A 26 -3.67 -6.36 -13.05
CA ARG A 26 -2.89 -6.64 -14.25
C ARG A 26 -3.66 -6.20 -15.49
N ALA A 27 -2.96 -5.67 -16.47
CA ALA A 27 -3.46 -5.39 -17.80
C ALA A 27 -2.35 -5.67 -18.82
N ASP A 28 -2.75 -6.12 -20.00
CA ASP A 28 -1.84 -6.29 -21.14
C ASP A 28 -2.03 -5.11 -22.08
N LEU A 29 -0.99 -4.30 -22.26
CA LEU A 29 -1.03 -3.13 -23.14
C LEU A 29 -0.19 -3.42 -24.37
N THR A 30 -0.71 -3.09 -25.56
CA THR A 30 0.06 -3.19 -26.80
C THR A 30 -0.01 -1.88 -27.56
N GLY A 31 1.14 -1.31 -27.87
CA GLY A 31 1.22 0.03 -28.45
C GLY A 31 2.61 0.41 -28.90
N GLU A 32 2.79 1.68 -29.26
CA GLU A 32 4.08 2.26 -29.61
C GLU A 32 4.39 3.44 -28.68
N TYR A 33 5.63 3.51 -28.19
CA TYR A 33 6.03 4.63 -27.35
C TYR A 33 6.26 5.88 -28.19
N VAL A 34 5.60 6.98 -27.83
CA VAL A 34 5.67 8.25 -28.57
C VAL A 34 6.52 9.31 -27.88
N GLY A 35 6.94 9.04 -26.64
CA GLY A 35 7.83 9.90 -25.86
C GLY A 35 7.95 9.42 -24.42
N GLU A 36 8.75 10.12 -23.62
CA GLU A 36 8.97 9.77 -22.21
C GLU A 36 9.22 11.01 -21.36
N ALA A 37 8.98 10.85 -20.06
CA ALA A 37 9.45 11.77 -19.04
C ALA A 37 10.15 10.98 -17.92
N TRP A 38 11.13 11.60 -17.29
CA TRP A 38 11.89 11.01 -16.20
C TRP A 38 11.42 11.56 -14.85
N VAL A 39 10.94 10.67 -13.98
CA VAL A 39 10.50 11.04 -12.63
C VAL A 39 11.67 10.97 -11.65
N ARG A 40 11.83 12.02 -10.82
CA ARG A 40 12.96 12.19 -9.89
C ARG A 40 12.53 12.18 -8.43
N ASN A 41 13.52 12.28 -7.54
CA ASN A 41 13.34 12.43 -6.08
C ASN A 41 12.59 11.25 -5.43
N ARG A 42 12.74 10.05 -5.99
CA ARG A 42 12.13 8.81 -5.50
C ARG A 42 13.22 7.76 -5.32
N PRO A 43 14.05 7.88 -4.27
CA PRO A 43 15.20 7.02 -4.09
C PRO A 43 14.78 5.55 -3.93
N VAL A 44 15.58 4.66 -4.48
CA VAL A 44 15.46 3.20 -4.28
C VAL A 44 16.70 2.77 -3.52
N ASP A 45 16.52 1.97 -2.47
CA ASP A 45 17.59 1.54 -1.56
C ASP A 45 18.46 2.70 -1.05
N SER A 46 17.79 3.80 -0.66
CA SER A 46 18.43 5.06 -0.19
C SER A 46 19.37 5.74 -1.19
N ARG A 47 19.35 5.34 -2.46
CA ARG A 47 20.15 5.96 -3.52
C ARG A 47 19.26 6.75 -4.48
N PRO A 48 19.75 7.88 -5.01
CA PRO A 48 18.98 8.66 -5.98
C PRO A 48 18.87 7.90 -7.32
N VAL A 49 17.66 7.88 -7.87
CA VAL A 49 17.34 7.23 -9.15
C VAL A 49 16.48 8.14 -10.02
N TYR A 50 16.47 7.84 -11.31
CA TYR A 50 15.48 8.31 -12.27
C TYR A 50 14.53 7.17 -12.61
N HIS A 51 13.22 7.40 -12.59
CA HIS A 51 12.24 6.44 -13.08
C HIS A 51 11.85 6.81 -14.51
N GLN A 52 11.96 5.85 -15.43
CA GLN A 52 11.60 6.05 -16.84
C GLN A 52 10.10 5.83 -17.00
N VAL A 53 9.38 6.87 -17.42
CA VAL A 53 7.95 6.77 -17.70
C VAL A 53 7.70 7.10 -19.16
N GLY A 54 7.44 6.07 -19.96
CA GLY A 54 7.10 6.20 -21.38
C GLY A 54 5.62 6.49 -21.56
N VAL A 55 5.26 7.24 -22.60
CA VAL A 55 3.88 7.41 -23.04
C VAL A 55 3.62 6.43 -24.18
N LEU A 56 2.85 5.38 -23.89
CA LEU A 56 2.49 4.32 -24.82
C LEU A 56 1.17 4.69 -25.51
N LEU A 57 1.19 4.79 -26.84
CA LEU A 57 -0.02 4.96 -27.63
C LEU A 57 -0.61 3.59 -27.95
N VAL A 58 -1.75 3.29 -27.32
CA VAL A 58 -2.44 2.00 -27.43
C VAL A 58 -3.61 2.17 -28.40
N GLU A 59 -3.63 1.35 -29.44
CA GLU A 59 -4.72 1.31 -30.42
C GLU A 59 -5.91 0.52 -29.89
N ARG A 60 -7.12 1.07 -30.03
CA ARG A 60 -8.38 0.42 -29.63
C ARG A 60 -9.43 0.62 -30.70
N ASP A 61 -10.50 -0.16 -30.62
CA ASP A 61 -11.67 -0.02 -31.53
C ASP A 61 -12.34 1.35 -31.41
N ALA A 62 -12.34 1.94 -30.21
CA ALA A 62 -12.86 3.29 -29.95
C ALA A 62 -11.91 4.43 -30.34
N GLY A 63 -10.71 4.11 -30.85
CA GLY A 63 -9.64 5.05 -31.15
C GLY A 63 -8.44 4.93 -30.19
N PRO A 64 -7.32 5.59 -30.51
CA PRO A 64 -6.10 5.48 -29.74
C PRO A 64 -6.23 6.13 -28.36
N VAL A 65 -5.51 5.59 -27.37
CA VAL A 65 -5.40 6.15 -26.02
C VAL A 65 -3.94 6.25 -25.62
N ALA A 66 -3.54 7.36 -25.00
CA ALA A 66 -2.22 7.51 -24.43
C ALA A 66 -2.19 7.00 -22.99
N VAL A 67 -1.22 6.15 -22.66
CA VAL A 67 -1.04 5.57 -21.34
C VAL A 67 0.37 5.87 -20.83
N ALA A 68 0.49 6.45 -19.64
CA ALA A 68 1.78 6.60 -18.98
C ALA A 68 2.21 5.24 -18.40
N VAL A 69 3.36 4.73 -18.83
CA VAL A 69 3.91 3.43 -18.43
C VAL A 69 5.25 3.64 -17.74
N ASN A 70 5.30 3.42 -16.42
CA ASN A 70 6.54 3.32 -15.66
C ASN A 70 7.24 1.99 -16.01
N ARG A 71 8.38 2.10 -16.69
CA ARG A 71 9.19 0.99 -17.21
C ARG A 71 10.24 0.50 -16.22
N GLY A 72 10.41 1.20 -15.11
CA GLY A 72 11.46 0.95 -14.13
C GLY A 72 12.32 2.17 -13.85
N TRP A 73 13.50 1.93 -13.29
CA TRP A 73 14.40 3.00 -12.83
C TRP A 73 15.87 2.71 -13.10
N VAL A 74 16.69 3.75 -13.09
CA VAL A 74 18.16 3.69 -13.13
C VAL A 74 18.77 4.58 -12.06
N TYR A 75 19.95 4.25 -11.56
CA TYR A 75 20.68 5.19 -10.72
C TYR A 75 21.08 6.43 -11.53
N VAL A 76 21.23 7.56 -10.84
CA VAL A 76 21.55 8.84 -11.50
C VAL A 76 22.84 8.80 -12.33
N ASP A 77 23.79 7.93 -11.96
CA ASP A 77 25.09 7.79 -12.60
C ASP A 77 25.10 6.71 -13.71
N ASP A 78 24.01 5.96 -13.87
CA ASP A 78 23.90 4.89 -14.86
C ASP A 78 23.38 5.44 -16.20
N PRO A 79 23.74 4.80 -17.33
CA PRO A 79 23.22 5.19 -18.64
C PRO A 79 21.70 5.02 -18.69
N MET A 80 21.01 6.03 -19.22
CA MET A 80 19.57 5.99 -19.46
C MET A 80 19.25 5.09 -20.67
N PRO A 81 18.52 3.98 -20.51
CA PRO A 81 18.16 3.11 -21.63
C PRO A 81 17.17 3.83 -22.56
N PRO A 82 17.28 3.66 -23.88
CA PRO A 82 16.30 4.24 -24.80
C PRO A 82 14.94 3.56 -24.67
N LEU A 83 13.89 4.23 -25.14
CA LEU A 83 12.62 3.58 -25.41
C LEU A 83 12.78 2.54 -26.54
N PRO A 84 12.08 1.40 -26.46
CA PRO A 84 12.08 0.41 -27.52
C PRO A 84 11.40 0.99 -28.76
N ALA A 85 11.93 0.66 -29.92
CA ALA A 85 11.38 1.13 -31.19
C ALA A 85 10.23 0.23 -31.66
N GLY A 86 9.21 0.84 -32.27
CA GLY A 86 8.06 0.15 -32.84
C GLY A 86 7.06 -0.36 -31.80
N ARG A 87 6.22 -1.31 -32.23
CA ARG A 87 5.13 -1.84 -31.41
C ARG A 87 5.65 -2.84 -30.38
N VAL A 88 5.27 -2.62 -29.12
CA VAL A 88 5.61 -3.47 -27.96
C VAL A 88 4.35 -3.94 -27.25
N GLY A 89 4.48 -5.08 -26.55
CA GLY A 89 3.50 -5.57 -25.59
C GLY A 89 4.10 -5.46 -24.18
N GLU A 90 3.37 -4.84 -23.28
CA GLU A 90 3.79 -4.57 -21.90
C GLU A 90 2.77 -5.20 -20.95
N GLU A 91 3.22 -6.11 -20.09
CA GLU A 91 2.44 -6.63 -18.97
C GLU A 91 2.59 -5.65 -17.80
N VAL A 92 1.48 -5.03 -17.38
CA VAL A 92 1.52 -3.93 -16.43
C VAL A 92 0.53 -4.10 -15.29
N ARG A 93 0.74 -3.35 -14.21
CA ARG A 93 -0.23 -3.09 -13.17
C ARG A 93 -0.69 -1.65 -13.22
N LEU A 94 -2.00 -1.46 -13.20
CA LEU A 94 -2.59 -0.12 -13.15
C LEU A 94 -2.37 0.49 -11.77
N ARG A 95 -2.10 1.79 -11.72
CA ARG A 95 -1.99 2.55 -10.49
C ARG A 95 -2.71 3.88 -10.65
N ILE A 96 -3.40 4.30 -9.60
CA ILE A 96 -4.09 5.59 -9.58
C ILE A 96 -3.05 6.71 -9.69
N ASP A 97 -3.41 7.78 -10.38
CA ASP A 97 -2.59 8.99 -10.45
C ASP A 97 -2.31 9.56 -9.07
N GLU A 98 -1.07 9.96 -8.88
CA GLU A 98 -0.72 10.84 -7.76
C GLU A 98 -1.29 12.25 -8.02
N PRO A 99 -1.48 13.05 -6.96
CA PRO A 99 -1.84 14.45 -7.13
C PRO A 99 -0.88 15.17 -8.08
N PRO A 100 -1.38 16.01 -9.00
CA PRO A 100 -0.53 16.72 -9.93
C PRO A 100 0.43 17.65 -9.18
N SER A 101 1.62 17.84 -9.75
CA SER A 101 2.62 18.72 -9.17
C SER A 101 2.15 20.18 -9.18
N THR A 102 2.38 20.90 -8.08
CA THR A 102 2.17 22.36 -8.01
C THR A 102 3.30 23.15 -8.67
N ARG A 103 4.37 22.46 -9.09
CA ARG A 103 5.56 23.03 -9.72
C ARG A 103 5.71 22.51 -11.15
N THR A 104 6.16 23.38 -12.04
CA THR A 104 6.58 22.98 -13.39
C THR A 104 7.91 22.22 -13.32
N ALA A 105 7.94 21.03 -13.92
CA ALA A 105 9.17 20.26 -14.09
C ALA A 105 9.97 20.76 -15.31
N PRO A 106 11.30 20.58 -15.33
CA PRO A 106 12.10 20.80 -16.53
C PRO A 106 11.62 19.93 -17.70
N GLN A 107 11.95 20.32 -18.94
CA GLN A 107 11.65 19.50 -20.12
C GLN A 107 12.27 18.09 -19.98
N GLY A 108 11.50 17.07 -20.35
CA GLY A 108 11.87 15.66 -20.21
C GLY A 108 11.73 15.11 -18.79
N GLN A 109 11.17 15.86 -17.84
CA GLN A 109 11.04 15.45 -16.44
C GLN A 109 9.62 15.63 -15.92
N ALA A 110 9.31 14.88 -14.86
CA ALA A 110 8.12 15.04 -14.05
C ALA A 110 8.45 14.82 -12.56
N TYR A 111 7.61 15.32 -11.66
CA TYR A 111 7.81 15.13 -10.21
C TYR A 111 6.94 14.00 -9.65
N ASN A 112 5.74 13.82 -10.21
CA ASN A 112 4.74 12.89 -9.71
C ASN A 112 4.35 11.86 -10.77
N TYR A 113 3.88 10.70 -10.32
CA TYR A 113 3.23 9.72 -11.20
C TYR A 113 1.81 10.17 -11.50
N ASN A 114 1.71 11.20 -12.34
CA ASN A 114 0.45 11.76 -12.81
C ASN A 114 0.48 11.79 -14.34
N ALA A 115 -0.48 11.17 -15.00
CA ALA A 115 -0.48 11.07 -16.47
C ALA A 115 -0.36 12.44 -17.17
N GLY A 116 -1.01 13.48 -16.63
CA GLY A 116 -0.90 14.85 -17.14
C GLY A 116 0.50 15.45 -16.98
N ASP A 117 1.11 15.30 -15.81
CA ASP A 117 2.50 15.75 -15.57
C ASP A 117 3.49 15.02 -16.47
N ILE A 118 3.28 13.71 -16.71
CA ILE A 118 4.12 12.90 -17.60
C ILE A 118 3.98 13.36 -19.05
N VAL A 119 2.76 13.55 -19.56
CA VAL A 119 2.51 14.03 -20.93
C VAL A 119 3.10 15.42 -21.13
N ALA A 120 2.94 16.32 -20.15
CA ALA A 120 3.54 17.65 -20.19
C ALA A 120 5.07 17.60 -20.14
N GLY A 121 5.64 16.80 -19.24
CA GLY A 121 7.08 16.59 -19.11
C GLY A 121 7.73 16.02 -20.38
N ALA A 122 7.02 15.11 -21.06
CA ALA A 122 7.45 14.54 -22.34
C ALA A 122 7.31 15.51 -23.53
N GLY A 123 6.71 16.69 -23.32
CA GLY A 123 6.46 17.66 -24.39
C GLY A 123 5.40 17.20 -25.39
N LEU A 124 4.49 16.32 -24.97
CA LEU A 124 3.50 15.67 -25.85
C LEU A 124 2.11 16.33 -25.82
N ALA A 125 1.92 17.41 -25.05
CA ALA A 125 0.62 18.05 -24.89
C ALA A 125 -0.04 18.45 -26.23
N ASP A 126 0.72 19.04 -27.15
CA ASP A 126 0.21 19.42 -28.47
C ASP A 126 0.07 18.22 -29.41
N ALA A 127 1.03 17.28 -29.36
CA ALA A 127 1.03 16.09 -30.22
C ALA A 127 -0.13 15.12 -29.91
N LEU A 128 -0.56 15.09 -28.64
CA LEU A 128 -1.69 14.29 -28.16
C LEU A 128 -2.98 15.11 -28.05
N ALA A 129 -3.04 16.30 -28.63
CA ALA A 129 -4.26 17.09 -28.63
C ALA A 129 -5.40 16.31 -29.30
N GLY A 130 -6.46 16.03 -28.54
CA GLY A 130 -7.61 15.23 -29.00
C GLY A 130 -7.42 13.71 -28.87
N VAL A 131 -6.24 13.23 -28.48
CA VAL A 131 -6.03 11.84 -28.06
C VAL A 131 -6.37 11.75 -26.57
N PRO A 132 -7.30 10.89 -26.16
CA PRO A 132 -7.59 10.70 -24.75
C PRO A 132 -6.38 10.11 -24.01
N VAL A 133 -6.13 10.61 -22.79
CA VAL A 133 -5.08 10.13 -21.89
C VAL A 133 -5.72 9.37 -20.73
N LEU A 134 -5.25 8.15 -20.46
CA LEU A 134 -5.65 7.42 -19.26
C LEU A 134 -5.22 8.21 -18.01
N GLN A 135 -6.16 8.53 -17.12
CA GLN A 135 -5.87 9.10 -15.81
C GLN A 135 -5.37 7.97 -14.89
N GLY A 136 -4.06 7.83 -14.77
CA GLY A 136 -3.38 6.77 -14.05
C GLY A 136 -2.05 6.41 -14.71
N VAL A 137 -1.23 5.66 -13.97
CA VAL A 137 0.07 5.17 -14.44
C VAL A 137 0.07 3.64 -14.43
N ALA A 138 0.46 3.04 -15.54
CA ALA A 138 0.75 1.62 -15.65
C ALA A 138 2.19 1.35 -15.19
N GLN A 139 2.43 0.32 -14.39
CA GLN A 139 3.76 -0.09 -13.96
C GLN A 139 4.09 -1.45 -14.55
N VAL A 140 5.20 -1.60 -15.24
CA VAL A 140 5.60 -2.90 -15.81
C VAL A 140 5.81 -3.94 -14.69
N GLU A 141 5.39 -5.18 -14.95
CA GLU A 141 5.67 -6.30 -14.05
C GLU A 141 7.15 -6.72 -14.14
N GLU A 142 7.70 -6.71 -15.36
CA GLU A 142 9.10 -7.01 -15.64
C GLU A 142 9.77 -5.79 -16.29
N PRO A 143 10.84 -5.24 -15.69
CA PRO A 143 11.55 -4.12 -16.28
C PRO A 143 12.31 -4.56 -17.55
N ALA A 144 12.41 -3.64 -18.51
CA ALA A 144 13.28 -3.86 -19.65
C ALA A 144 14.76 -3.96 -19.23
N ALA A 145 15.58 -4.60 -20.06
CA ALA A 145 17.01 -4.73 -19.80
C ALA A 145 17.67 -3.37 -19.54
N GLY A 146 18.44 -3.29 -18.46
CA GLY A 146 19.09 -2.05 -18.02
C GLY A 146 18.26 -1.18 -17.08
N LEU A 147 17.01 -1.55 -16.78
CA LEU A 147 16.17 -0.90 -15.77
C LEU A 147 16.01 -1.80 -14.54
N GLY A 148 15.99 -1.18 -13.36
CA GLY A 148 15.52 -1.81 -12.13
C GLY A 148 13.99 -1.91 -12.11
N ALA A 149 13.47 -2.94 -11.46
CA ALA A 149 12.02 -3.19 -11.39
C ALA A 149 11.28 -2.05 -10.68
N PRO A 150 10.10 -1.63 -11.16
CA PRO A 150 9.25 -0.70 -10.43
C PRO A 150 9.01 -1.15 -8.99
N VAL A 151 9.09 -0.21 -8.06
CA VAL A 151 8.86 -0.51 -6.64
C VAL A 151 7.36 -0.75 -6.43
N LEU A 152 7.00 -2.00 -6.20
CA LEU A 152 5.65 -2.38 -5.82
C LEU A 152 5.42 -2.10 -4.32
N PRO A 153 4.17 -1.83 -3.91
CA PRO A 153 3.83 -1.70 -2.50
C PRO A 153 4.26 -2.95 -1.72
N GLU A 154 4.93 -2.74 -0.59
CA GLU A 154 5.31 -3.84 0.28
C GLU A 154 4.04 -4.45 0.89
N ARG A 155 3.84 -5.74 0.65
CA ARG A 155 2.68 -6.49 1.19
C ARG A 155 2.99 -7.19 2.50
N SER A 156 4.24 -7.13 2.94
CA SER A 156 4.64 -7.78 4.17
C SER A 156 3.97 -7.04 5.34
N LEU A 157 3.29 -7.79 6.22
CA LEU A 157 2.77 -7.23 7.47
C LEU A 157 3.92 -6.79 8.39
N GLY A 158 5.18 -7.14 8.09
CA GLY A 158 6.34 -6.85 8.92
C GLY A 158 6.09 -7.19 10.39
N ASN A 159 6.49 -6.27 11.27
CA ASN A 159 6.27 -6.38 12.72
C ASN A 159 4.79 -6.32 13.14
N HIS A 160 3.88 -5.88 12.27
CA HIS A 160 2.45 -5.80 12.59
C HIS A 160 1.84 -7.20 12.75
N LEU A 161 2.39 -8.24 12.09
CA LEU A 161 1.94 -9.61 12.29
C LEU A 161 2.27 -10.13 13.69
N SER A 162 3.48 -9.86 14.19
CA SER A 162 3.88 -10.24 15.56
C SER A 162 2.99 -9.58 16.61
N TYR A 163 2.65 -8.30 16.39
CA TYR A 163 1.74 -7.57 17.26
C TYR A 163 0.30 -8.13 17.20
N ALA A 164 -0.18 -8.56 16.04
CA ALA A 164 -1.47 -9.23 15.91
C ALA A 164 -1.54 -10.52 16.73
N PHE A 165 -0.48 -11.37 16.67
CA PHE A 165 -0.38 -12.57 17.49
C PHE A 165 -0.38 -12.27 18.99
N GLN A 166 0.29 -11.20 19.41
CA GLN A 166 0.28 -10.76 20.80
C GLN A 166 -1.14 -10.44 21.29
N TRP A 167 -1.93 -9.71 20.49
CA TRP A 167 -3.31 -9.41 20.84
C TRP A 167 -4.20 -10.65 20.88
N TRP A 168 -4.02 -11.58 19.94
CA TRP A 168 -4.76 -12.84 19.98
C TRP A 168 -4.44 -13.66 21.24
N PHE A 169 -3.17 -13.66 21.66
CA PHE A 169 -2.78 -14.29 22.91
C PHE A 169 -3.52 -13.67 24.10
N PHE A 170 -3.53 -12.34 24.24
CA PHE A 170 -4.24 -11.68 25.34
C PHE A 170 -5.76 -11.89 25.27
N ALA A 171 -6.34 -11.82 24.08
CA ALA A 171 -7.76 -12.07 23.85
C ALA A 171 -8.16 -13.50 24.26
N ALA A 172 -7.27 -14.48 24.09
CA ALA A 172 -7.48 -15.86 24.53
C ALA A 172 -7.15 -16.08 26.03
N ALA A 173 -6.14 -15.41 26.55
CA ALA A 173 -5.70 -15.58 27.94
C ALA A 173 -6.75 -15.12 28.95
N ILE A 174 -7.50 -14.05 28.66
CA ILE A 174 -8.57 -13.54 29.52
C ILE A 174 -9.67 -14.58 29.77
N PRO A 175 -10.37 -15.13 28.76
CA PRO A 175 -11.41 -16.14 28.98
C PRO A 175 -10.85 -17.43 29.57
N VAL A 176 -9.64 -17.86 29.20
CA VAL A 176 -8.97 -19.02 29.82
C VAL A 176 -8.74 -18.78 31.31
N GLY A 177 -8.25 -17.60 31.68
CA GLY A 177 -8.08 -17.18 33.07
C GLY A 177 -9.39 -17.20 33.84
N LEU A 178 -10.47 -16.68 33.26
CA LEU A 178 -11.81 -16.71 33.86
C LEU A 178 -12.32 -18.15 34.07
N VAL A 179 -12.12 -19.04 33.11
CA VAL A 179 -12.52 -20.47 33.24
C VAL A 179 -11.70 -21.15 34.34
N ILE A 180 -10.40 -20.89 34.42
CA ILE A 180 -9.54 -21.45 35.47
C ILE A 180 -9.99 -20.95 36.84
N LEU A 181 -10.29 -19.65 36.98
CA LEU A 181 -10.72 -19.06 38.23
C LEU A 181 -12.08 -19.59 38.67
N ALA A 182 -13.06 -19.66 37.75
CA ALA A 182 -14.37 -20.22 38.02
C ALA A 182 -14.31 -21.70 38.43
N ARG A 183 -13.44 -22.49 37.79
CA ARG A 183 -13.23 -23.90 38.19
C ARG A 183 -12.61 -24.02 39.58
N ARG A 184 -11.64 -23.17 39.92
CA ARG A 184 -11.02 -23.17 41.26
C ARG A 184 -12.06 -22.84 42.33
N GLU A 185 -12.84 -21.79 42.13
CA GLU A 185 -13.88 -21.38 43.09
C GLU A 185 -14.92 -22.50 43.28
N ALA A 186 -15.39 -23.15 42.21
CA ALA A 186 -16.30 -24.28 42.31
C ALA A 186 -15.71 -25.50 43.03
N MET A 187 -14.41 -25.79 42.83
CA MET A 187 -13.72 -26.87 43.53
C MET A 187 -13.52 -26.56 45.02
N ASP A 188 -13.20 -25.32 45.36
CA ASP A 188 -13.03 -24.87 46.74
C ASP A 188 -14.38 -24.89 47.48
N GLU A 189 -15.46 -24.41 46.86
CA GLU A 189 -16.81 -24.51 47.40
C GLU A 189 -17.21 -25.97 47.66
N PHE A 190 -16.93 -26.87 46.72
CA PHE A 190 -17.19 -28.30 46.87
C PHE A 190 -16.36 -28.91 48.02
N ALA A 191 -15.07 -28.58 48.10
CA ALA A 191 -14.20 -29.06 49.17
C ALA A 191 -14.65 -28.58 50.55
N MET A 192 -15.07 -27.32 50.67
CA MET A 192 -15.61 -26.75 51.92
C MET A 192 -16.95 -27.38 52.31
N ALA A 193 -17.83 -27.63 51.33
CA ALA A 193 -19.09 -28.33 51.55
C ALA A 193 -18.87 -29.78 52.04
N VAL A 194 -17.91 -30.50 51.47
CA VAL A 194 -17.55 -31.87 51.89
C VAL A 194 -16.88 -31.87 53.27
N ALA A 195 -16.07 -30.86 53.60
CA ALA A 195 -15.40 -30.75 54.90
C ALA A 195 -16.33 -30.30 56.05
N GLY A 196 -17.58 -29.90 55.76
CA GLY A 196 -18.52 -29.41 56.76
C GLY A 196 -18.13 -28.08 57.41
N VAL A 197 -17.17 -27.36 56.81
CA VAL A 197 -16.70 -26.06 57.29
C VAL A 197 -17.50 -24.99 56.54
N GLY A 198 -18.29 -24.18 57.25
CA GLY A 198 -18.98 -23.04 56.64
C GLY A 198 -17.97 -22.07 56.03
N ALA A 199 -18.28 -21.53 54.83
CA ALA A 199 -17.35 -20.68 54.08
C ALA A 199 -16.76 -19.57 54.97
N PRO A 200 -15.42 -19.38 55.00
CA PRO A 200 -14.82 -18.30 55.76
C PRO A 200 -15.36 -16.98 55.23
N ARG A 201 -16.02 -16.22 56.11
CA ARG A 201 -16.54 -14.89 55.82
C ARG A 201 -15.36 -14.04 55.33
N ARG A 202 -15.32 -13.73 54.01
CA ARG A 202 -14.31 -12.83 53.43
C ARG A 202 -14.28 -11.58 54.30
N ARG A 203 -13.18 -11.36 55.02
CA ARG A 203 -12.89 -10.04 55.57
C ARG A 203 -12.66 -9.16 54.36
N SER A 204 -13.56 -8.22 54.10
CA SER A 204 -13.37 -7.23 53.05
C SER A 204 -12.00 -6.59 53.26
N ALA A 205 -11.20 -6.56 52.20
CA ALA A 205 -10.02 -5.70 52.20
C ALA A 205 -10.49 -4.26 52.47
N PRO A 206 -9.73 -3.47 53.26
CA PRO A 206 -10.07 -2.08 53.48
C PRO A 206 -10.19 -1.36 52.14
N THR A 207 -11.18 -0.48 52.02
CA THR A 207 -11.43 0.27 50.79
C THR A 207 -10.30 1.28 50.53
N ASP A 208 -10.13 1.72 49.28
CA ASP A 208 -9.12 2.74 48.95
C ASP A 208 -9.31 4.02 49.78
N GLU A 209 -10.56 4.38 50.11
CA GLU A 209 -10.91 5.49 51.00
C GLU A 209 -10.37 5.29 52.43
N GLU A 210 -10.49 4.07 53.00
CA GLU A 210 -9.94 3.74 54.33
C GLU A 210 -8.41 3.71 54.36
N LEU A 211 -7.76 3.46 53.21
CA LEU A 211 -6.31 3.52 53.06
C LEU A 211 -5.82 4.96 52.91
N GLU A 212 -6.54 5.80 52.15
CA GLU A 212 -6.26 7.22 52.03
C GLU A 212 -6.42 7.94 53.38
N ASP A 213 -7.49 7.66 54.12
CA ASP A 213 -7.73 8.22 55.45
C ASP A 213 -6.59 7.90 56.42
N ARG A 214 -6.07 6.66 56.40
CA ARG A 214 -4.90 6.27 57.21
C ARG A 214 -3.64 7.03 56.84
N LEU A 215 -3.39 7.24 55.55
CA LEU A 215 -2.21 7.97 55.09
C LEU A 215 -2.26 9.44 55.51
N VAL A 216 -3.46 10.04 55.48
CA VAL A 216 -3.68 11.41 55.98
C VAL A 216 -3.47 11.49 57.49
N GLU A 217 -3.96 10.51 58.24
CA GLU A 217 -3.84 10.46 59.70
C GLU A 217 -2.38 10.24 60.16
N GLU A 218 -1.58 9.46 59.41
CA GLU A 218 -0.14 9.28 59.65
C GLU A 218 0.69 10.54 59.36
N GLN A 219 0.29 11.39 58.41
CA GLN A 219 1.00 12.63 58.09
C GLN A 219 0.76 13.78 59.10
N LEU A 220 -0.30 13.68 59.90
CA LEU A 220 -0.68 14.70 60.88
C LEU A 220 -0.07 14.47 62.28
N ARG A 221 0.76 13.44 62.45
CA ARG A 221 1.39 13.04 63.71
C ARG A 221 2.87 13.36 63.76
#